data_AF-A0A833D5R6-F1
#
_entry.id   AF-A0A833D5R6-F1
#
_cell.length_a   1.000
_cell.length_b   1.000
_cell.length_c   1.000
_cell.angle_alpha   90.00
_cell.angle_beta   90.00
_cell.angle_gamma   90.00
#
_symmetry.space_group_name_H-M   'P 1'
#
loop_
_entity.id
_entity.type
_entity.pdbx_description
1 polymer ?
#
loop_
_entity_poly.entity_id
_entity_poly.type
_entity_poly.pdbx_seq_one_letter_code
_entity_poly.pdbx_strand_id
1 'polypeptide(L)'
;MTVMAKNGYYFEDLEIGMEASYARTVSEKDIKTFADVTGDRNPIHLDRAYAAKTMFKDVIAHGMLTAGYISAVLGTELPGPGAI
;
A
#
# COMPACT_ATOMS: atom_id res chain seq x y z
N MET A 1 -21.07 8.32 3.84
CA MET A 1 -20.15 8.10 4.98
C MET A 1 -19.19 9.26 5.01
N THR A 2 -19.25 10.11 6.03
CA THR A 2 -18.30 11.20 6.20
C THR A 2 -17.08 10.61 6.88
N VAL A 3 -15.97 10.49 6.15
CA VAL A 3 -14.68 10.18 6.77
C VAL A 3 -14.28 11.45 7.52
N MET A 4 -14.36 11.43 8.85
CA MET A 4 -13.69 12.45 9.67
C MET A 4 -12.21 12.23 9.45
N ALA A 5 -11.57 13.10 8.66
CA ALA A 5 -10.12 13.07 8.51
C ALA A 5 -9.51 13.26 9.90
N LYS A 6 -8.59 12.37 10.31
CA LYS A 6 -7.71 12.67 11.44
C LYS A 6 -7.02 14.01 11.12
N ASN A 7 -6.93 14.90 12.11
CA ASN A 7 -6.02 16.04 11.98
C ASN A 7 -4.59 15.48 11.98
N GLY A 8 -3.76 15.94 11.04
CA GLY A 8 -2.32 15.66 11.07
C GLY A 8 -1.65 16.34 12.25
N TYR A 9 -0.44 15.89 12.56
CA TYR A 9 0.43 16.49 13.57
C TYR A 9 1.17 17.70 12.99
N TYR A 10 1.24 18.80 13.73
CA TYR A 10 2.22 19.85 13.47
C TYR A 10 3.60 19.44 13.98
N PHE A 11 4.63 20.21 13.62
CA PHE A 11 6.00 19.86 13.98
C PHE A 11 6.21 19.80 15.51
N GLU A 12 5.60 20.75 16.23
CA GLU A 12 5.61 20.85 17.68
C GLU A 12 4.87 19.72 18.40
N ASP A 13 4.01 18.97 17.70
CA ASP A 13 3.30 17.82 18.27
C ASP A 13 4.10 16.51 18.14
N LEU A 14 5.22 16.51 17.40
CA LEU A 14 6.03 15.32 17.14
C LEU A 14 7.09 15.11 18.23
N GLU A 15 7.18 13.87 18.70
CA GLU A 15 8.16 13.44 19.71
C GLU A 15 8.98 12.23 19.22
N ILE A 16 10.24 12.14 19.67
CA ILE A 16 11.10 10.99 19.37
C ILE A 16 10.47 9.73 19.98
N GLY A 17 10.33 8.69 19.16
CA GLY A 17 9.72 7.42 19.56
C GLY A 17 8.24 7.30 19.22
N MET A 18 7.63 8.32 18.58
CA MET A 18 6.31 8.14 17.97
C MET A 18 6.37 7.12 16.84
N GLU A 19 5.39 6.22 16.83
CA GLU A 19 5.27 5.14 15.85
C GLU A 19 3.83 4.99 15.38
N ALA A 20 3.67 4.60 14.12
CA ALA A 20 2.38 4.21 13.55
C ALA A 20 2.56 2.94 12.72
N SER A 21 1.50 2.16 12.63
CA SER A 21 1.49 0.94 11.84
C SER A 21 0.19 0.82 11.04
N TYR A 22 0.31 0.17 9.89
CA TYR A 22 -0.82 -0.18 9.03
C TYR A 22 -0.67 -1.64 8.62
N ALA A 23 -1.76 -2.40 8.75
CA ALA A 23 -1.80 -3.79 8.38
C ALA A 23 -2.98 -4.06 7.45
N ARG A 24 -2.73 -4.78 6.36
CA ARG A 24 -3.75 -5.21 5.42
C ARG A 24 -3.38 -6.54 4.80
N THR A 25 -4.34 -7.44 4.71
CA THR A 25 -4.23 -8.63 3.87
C THR A 25 -4.46 -8.25 2.42
N VAL A 26 -3.47 -8.48 1.57
CA VAL A 26 -3.60 -8.24 0.12
C VAL A 26 -4.33 -9.42 -0.52
N SER A 27 -5.44 -9.13 -1.17
CA SER A 27 -6.24 -10.10 -1.92
C SER A 27 -5.93 -10.06 -3.41
N GLU A 28 -6.33 -11.08 -4.16
CA GLU A 28 -6.28 -11.04 -5.63
C GLU A 28 -7.01 -9.83 -6.22
N LYS A 29 -8.08 -9.38 -5.56
CA LYS A 29 -8.84 -8.21 -6.01
C LYS A 29 -7.98 -6.96 -5.97
N ASP A 30 -7.19 -6.78 -4.91
CA ASP A 30 -6.29 -5.63 -4.77
C ASP A 30 -5.23 -5.62 -5.87
N ILE A 31 -4.65 -6.80 -6.17
CA ILE A 31 -3.66 -6.97 -7.24
C ILE A 31 -4.27 -6.63 -8.61
N LYS A 32 -5.48 -7.15 -8.90
CA LYS A 32 -6.20 -6.88 -10.16
C LYS A 32 -6.54 -5.40 -10.29
N THR A 33 -7.11 -4.80 -9.24
CA THR A 33 -7.44 -3.37 -9.23
C THR A 33 -6.20 -2.49 -9.41
N PHE A 34 -5.07 -2.83 -8.77
CA PHE A 34 -3.84 -2.07 -8.96
C PHE A 34 -3.31 -2.17 -10.39
N ALA A 35 -3.34 -3.36 -11.00
CA ALA A 35 -2.99 -3.55 -12.40
C ALA A 35 -3.90 -2.75 -13.35
N ASP A 36 -5.19 -2.67 -13.05
CA ASP A 36 -6.16 -1.91 -13.86
C ASP A 36 -5.93 -0.40 -13.77
N VAL A 37 -5.60 0.11 -12.59
CA VAL A 37 -5.35 1.56 -12.37
C VAL A 37 -4.01 2.00 -12.95
N THR A 38 -2.97 1.16 -12.82
CA THR A 38 -1.60 1.54 -13.19
C THR A 38 -1.22 1.14 -14.62
N GLY A 39 -1.92 0.17 -15.19
CA GLY A 39 -1.53 -0.47 -16.45
C GLY A 39 -0.39 -1.49 -16.30
N ASP A 40 0.15 -1.72 -15.08
CA ASP A 40 1.14 -2.76 -14.84
C ASP A 40 0.47 -4.14 -14.84
N ARG A 41 0.38 -4.71 -16.04
CA ARG A 41 -0.18 -6.04 -16.30
C ARG A 41 0.90 -7.11 -16.48
N ASN A 42 2.08 -6.94 -15.85
CA ASN A 42 3.11 -7.97 -15.89
C ASN A 42 2.53 -9.33 -15.45
N PRO A 43 2.72 -10.41 -16.23
CA PRO A 43 2.11 -11.71 -15.94
C PRO A 43 2.50 -12.29 -14.58
N ILE A 44 3.61 -11.85 -13.97
CA ILE A 44 3.97 -12.26 -12.61
C ILE A 44 2.90 -11.93 -11.56
N HIS A 45 2.09 -10.91 -11.81
CA HIS A 45 1.03 -10.47 -10.89
C HIS A 45 -0.34 -11.10 -11.19
N LEU A 46 -0.56 -11.58 -12.42
CA LEU A 46 -1.92 -11.89 -12.91
C LEU A 46 -2.07 -13.31 -13.48
N ASP A 47 -0.99 -13.96 -13.87
CA ASP A 47 -1.01 -15.28 -14.51
C ASP A 47 -0.32 -16.32 -13.62
N ARG A 48 -1.13 -17.18 -13.00
CA ARG A 48 -0.65 -18.29 -12.14
C ARG A 48 0.19 -19.31 -12.92
N ALA A 49 -0.13 -19.58 -14.19
CA ALA A 49 0.62 -20.54 -15.01
C ALA A 49 2.00 -19.99 -15.41
N TYR A 50 2.10 -18.69 -15.65
CA TYR A 50 3.37 -18.00 -15.79
C TYR A 50 4.16 -18.01 -14.48
N ALA A 51 3.53 -17.55 -13.38
CA ALA A 51 4.19 -17.40 -12.08
C ALA A 51 4.72 -18.73 -11.52
N ALA A 52 4.03 -19.85 -11.74
CA ALA A 52 4.46 -21.19 -11.36
C ALA A 52 5.84 -21.59 -11.93
N LYS A 53 6.21 -21.04 -13.10
CA LYS A 53 7.50 -21.28 -13.76
C LYS A 53 8.63 -20.42 -13.21
N THR A 54 8.32 -19.40 -12.41
CA THR A 54 9.30 -18.49 -11.81
C THR A 54 9.78 -19.01 -10.45
N MET A 55 10.65 -18.24 -9.77
CA MET A 55 11.05 -18.53 -8.39
C MET A 55 9.94 -18.31 -7.37
N PHE A 56 8.92 -17.50 -7.70
CA PHE A 56 7.84 -17.13 -6.77
C PHE A 56 6.77 -18.22 -6.64
N LYS A 57 6.64 -19.11 -7.64
CA LYS A 57 5.72 -20.27 -7.67
C LYS A 57 4.21 -19.95 -7.65
N ASP A 58 3.83 -18.73 -7.33
CA ASP A 58 2.47 -18.20 -7.47
C ASP A 58 2.53 -16.71 -7.78
N VAL A 59 1.38 -16.12 -8.13
CA VAL A 59 1.26 -14.68 -8.35
C VAL A 59 1.61 -13.91 -7.08
N ILE A 60 2.31 -12.79 -7.26
CA ILE A 60 2.70 -11.89 -6.16
C ILE A 60 2.09 -10.51 -6.37
N ALA A 61 1.96 -9.73 -5.30
CA ALA A 61 1.53 -8.35 -5.38
C ALA A 61 2.58 -7.46 -6.07
N HIS A 62 2.15 -6.36 -6.68
CA HIS A 62 3.04 -5.32 -7.22
C HIS A 62 3.88 -4.70 -6.10
N GLY A 63 5.16 -4.46 -6.35
CA GLY A 63 6.02 -3.75 -5.39
C GLY A 63 5.46 -2.37 -5.03
N MET A 64 4.98 -1.62 -6.04
CA MET A 64 4.40 -0.30 -5.82
C MET A 64 3.08 -0.30 -5.05
N LEU A 65 2.32 -1.42 -5.05
CA LEU A 65 1.16 -1.56 -4.17
C LEU A 65 1.59 -1.54 -2.70
N THR A 66 2.69 -2.22 -2.36
CA THR A 66 3.23 -2.18 -0.99
C THR A 66 3.80 -0.83 -0.62
N ALA A 67 4.48 -0.13 -1.55
CA ALA A 67 4.95 1.24 -1.34
C ALA A 67 3.79 2.21 -1.08
N GLY A 68 2.64 2.00 -1.74
CA GLY A 68 1.42 2.74 -1.49
C GLY A 68 0.93 2.63 -0.04
N TYR A 69 1.12 1.47 0.62
CA TYR A 69 0.76 1.33 2.04
C TYR A 69 1.72 2.05 2.98
N ILE A 70 3.01 2.14 2.63
CA ILE A 70 3.96 2.98 3.37
C ILE A 70 3.54 4.45 3.26
N SER A 71 3.20 4.90 2.05
CA SER A 71 2.67 6.25 1.81
C SER A 71 1.38 6.51 2.60
N ALA A 72 0.49 5.52 2.73
CA ALA A 72 -0.70 5.63 3.54
C ALA A 72 -0.38 5.89 5.01
N VAL A 73 0.58 5.18 5.62
CA VAL A 73 1.00 5.44 7.01
C VAL A 73 1.48 6.89 7.16
N LEU A 74 2.37 7.33 6.28
CA LEU A 74 2.98 8.66 6.37
C LEU A 74 1.96 9.78 6.16
N GLY A 75 1.14 9.67 5.11
CA GLY A 75 0.21 10.71 4.70
C GLY A 75 -1.14 10.68 5.41
N THR A 76 -1.50 9.62 6.14
CA THR A 76 -2.81 9.51 6.79
C THR A 76 -2.78 9.15 8.27
N GLU A 77 -1.68 8.58 8.79
CA GLU A 77 -1.59 8.18 10.20
C GLU A 77 -0.56 8.99 11.00
N LEU A 78 0.69 9.03 10.57
CA LEU A 78 1.79 9.75 11.25
C LEU A 78 2.87 10.17 10.23
N PRO A 79 3.12 11.48 10.03
CA PRO A 79 2.50 12.63 10.69
C PRO A 79 1.02 12.84 10.35
N GLY A 80 0.49 12.13 9.35
CA GLY A 80 -0.93 12.19 9.00
C GLY A 80 -1.23 13.26 7.94
N PRO A 81 -2.52 13.60 7.74
CA PRO A 81 -2.94 14.45 6.63
C PRO A 81 -2.22 15.80 6.58
N GLY A 82 -1.65 16.12 5.42
CA GLY A 82 -0.81 17.31 5.21
C GLY A 82 0.69 17.02 5.09
N ALA A 83 1.13 15.80 5.43
CA ALA A 83 2.51 15.34 5.22
C ALA A 83 2.63 14.58 3.89
N ILE A 84 2.89 15.28 2.77
CA ILE A 84 3.17 14.72 1.44
C ILE A 84 4.22 15.57 0.70
#